data_AF-A0AAJ2UIB6-F1
#
_entry.id   AF-A0AAJ2UIB6-F1
#
_cell.length_a   1.000
_cell.length_b   1.000
_cell.length_c   1.000
_cell.angle_alpha   90.00
_cell.angle_beta   90.00
_cell.angle_gamma   90.00
#
_symmetry.space_group_name_H-M   'P 1'
#
loop_
_entity.id
_entity.type
_entity.pdbx_description
1 polymer ?
#
loop_
_entity_poly.entity_id
_entity_poly.type
_entity_poly.pdbx_seq_one_letter_code
_entity_poly.pdbx_strand_id
1 'polypeptide(L)'
;MSNWDTKFLKKGFTFDDVLLIPAESHVLPHDIDLKTQLAPNLTLNLPIISAAMDTVTDSKMAIAMARAGGLGVIHKNMSIAEQADEVRKVKRSENGVIIDPFFLTPEHTIAEAEKLMATYRISGVPIVETLENRKLVGIITNRDMRFISDYSQPISTNMTSDELVTAPVGTDLATAEAILHKHRIEKLPLVDENGRLSGLITIKDIEKVIEFPNAAKDEFGRLLVAGAVGVTSDTFERAEALFEAGADAIVIDTAHGHSAGVLRKIKEIREHFPTRTLIAGNIATAEGARSLYEAGVDVVKVGIGPGSICTTRVIAGVGVPQVTAIYDAAGVAREYGKTIIADGGIKYSGDIVKALAAGGHAVMLGSMFAGTDEAPGETEIFQGRKFKTYRGMGSIAAMKQGSKDRYFQASVNEANKLVPEGIEGRVAYKGSVADMIFQMVGGLRSGMGYVGAGNLTELHENAQFIEMSGAGLKESHPHDVQITNEAPNYSVQ
;
A
#
# COMPACT_ATOMS: atom_id res chain seq x y z
N MET A 1 36.01 13.75 -19.89
CA MET A 1 35.30 13.13 -21.05
C MET A 1 34.01 13.90 -21.26
N SER A 2 33.66 14.21 -22.50
CA SER A 2 32.38 14.86 -22.82
C SER A 2 31.23 13.83 -22.83
N ASN A 3 29.98 14.28 -22.81
CA ASN A 3 28.81 13.41 -23.01
C ASN A 3 28.84 12.67 -24.36
N TRP A 4 29.60 13.17 -25.34
CA TRP A 4 29.80 12.47 -26.61
C TRP A 4 30.70 11.25 -26.44
N ASP A 5 31.74 11.37 -25.63
CA ASP A 5 32.75 10.31 -25.44
C ASP A 5 32.23 9.18 -24.52
N THR A 6 31.24 9.47 -23.68
CA THR A 6 30.72 8.50 -22.69
C THR A 6 29.42 7.80 -23.11
N LYS A 7 28.93 8.06 -24.33
CA LYS A 7 27.60 7.60 -24.83
C LYS A 7 27.28 6.12 -24.58
N PHE A 8 28.28 5.25 -24.66
CA PHE A 8 28.12 3.79 -24.58
C PHE A 8 28.95 3.14 -23.47
N LEU A 9 29.49 3.94 -22.53
CA LEU A 9 30.34 3.40 -21.45
C LEU A 9 29.53 2.68 -20.37
N LYS A 10 28.28 3.09 -20.13
CA LYS A 10 27.45 2.50 -19.08
C LYS A 10 26.89 1.15 -19.54
N LYS A 11 27.28 0.09 -18.84
CA LYS A 11 26.61 -1.22 -18.87
C LYS A 11 25.55 -1.27 -17.78
N GLY A 12 24.44 -1.99 -18.01
CA GLY A 12 23.38 -2.17 -17.02
C GLY A 12 22.93 -3.63 -16.96
N PHE A 13 22.34 -3.98 -15.82
CA PHE A 13 21.85 -5.32 -15.48
C PHE A 13 20.39 -5.27 -15.07
N THR A 14 19.63 -6.29 -15.46
CA THR A 14 18.29 -6.59 -14.96
C THR A 14 18.32 -7.87 -14.12
N PHE A 15 17.17 -8.27 -13.57
CA PHE A 15 17.07 -9.41 -12.66
C PHE A 15 17.56 -10.73 -13.28
N ASP A 16 17.31 -10.92 -14.57
CA ASP A 16 17.70 -12.12 -15.33
C ASP A 16 19.19 -12.15 -15.70
N ASP A 17 19.93 -11.05 -15.52
CA ASP A 17 21.38 -11.01 -15.81
C ASP A 17 22.23 -11.43 -14.60
N VAL A 18 21.63 -11.56 -13.40
CA VAL A 18 22.36 -11.73 -12.14
C VAL A 18 21.75 -12.78 -11.22
N LEU A 19 22.60 -13.41 -10.41
CA LEU A 19 22.24 -14.24 -9.26
C LEU A 19 22.86 -13.68 -7.98
N LEU A 20 22.27 -14.02 -6.83
CA LEU A 20 22.89 -13.78 -5.53
C LEU A 20 23.89 -14.89 -5.21
N ILE A 21 25.06 -14.52 -4.70
CA ILE A 21 26.09 -15.46 -4.27
C ILE A 21 25.74 -15.92 -2.84
N PRO A 22 25.56 -17.22 -2.58
CA PRO A 22 25.36 -17.72 -1.22
C PRO A 22 26.53 -17.36 -0.30
N ALA A 23 26.25 -17.14 0.98
CA ALA A 23 27.23 -16.77 1.99
C ALA A 23 27.06 -17.61 3.27
N GLU A 24 28.01 -17.50 4.18
CA GLU A 24 27.88 -18.09 5.52
C GLU A 24 26.63 -17.52 6.21
N SER A 25 25.85 -18.40 6.84
CA SER A 25 24.57 -18.03 7.45
C SER A 25 24.44 -18.64 8.85
N HIS A 26 24.12 -17.77 9.81
CA HIS A 26 23.80 -18.15 11.19
C HIS A 26 22.34 -17.84 11.55
N VAL A 27 21.52 -17.52 10.54
CA VAL A 27 20.11 -17.15 10.70
C VAL A 27 19.22 -18.16 9.97
N LEU A 28 18.11 -18.55 10.60
CA LEU A 28 17.12 -19.41 9.95
C LEU A 28 16.05 -18.54 9.28
N PRO A 29 15.45 -18.99 8.14
CA PRO A 29 14.47 -18.19 7.42
C PRO A 29 13.30 -17.65 8.26
N HIS A 30 12.87 -18.37 9.29
CA HIS A 30 11.76 -17.95 10.16
C HIS A 30 12.15 -16.85 11.16
N ASP A 31 13.44 -16.70 11.48
CA ASP A 31 13.96 -15.71 12.43
C ASP A 31 14.23 -14.34 11.77
N ILE A 32 14.19 -14.28 10.43
CA ILE A 32 14.54 -13.08 9.67
C ILE A 32 13.55 -11.95 9.92
N ASP A 33 14.05 -10.74 10.17
CA ASP A 33 13.22 -9.54 10.25
C ASP A 33 13.08 -8.90 8.86
N LEU A 34 11.84 -8.72 8.42
CA LEU A 34 11.52 -8.11 7.13
C LEU A 34 11.02 -6.67 7.27
N LYS A 35 10.99 -6.15 8.49
CA LYS A 35 10.54 -4.80 8.77
C LYS A 35 11.40 -3.77 8.05
N THR A 36 10.75 -2.75 7.49
CA THR A 36 11.39 -1.64 6.78
C THR A 36 10.73 -0.33 7.15
N GLN A 37 11.53 0.69 7.43
CA GLN A 37 11.03 2.05 7.68
C GLN A 37 11.34 2.90 6.44
N LEU A 38 10.30 3.29 5.71
CA LEU A 38 10.44 4.12 4.51
C LEU A 38 10.54 5.61 4.86
N ALA A 39 9.77 6.05 5.85
CA ALA A 39 9.76 7.40 6.41
C ALA A 39 9.41 7.32 7.90
N PRO A 40 9.58 8.40 8.70
CA PRO A 40 9.35 8.35 10.15
C PRO A 40 7.98 7.80 10.55
N ASN A 41 6.91 8.17 9.84
CA ASN A 41 5.54 7.69 10.08
C ASN A 41 5.17 6.44 9.25
N LEU A 42 6.06 5.93 8.40
CA LEU A 42 5.76 4.90 7.40
C LEU A 42 6.68 3.70 7.60
N THR A 43 6.28 2.80 8.50
CA THR A 43 6.97 1.55 8.79
C THR A 43 6.13 0.36 8.33
N LEU A 44 6.71 -0.49 7.50
CA LEU A 44 6.08 -1.71 7.00
C LEU A 44 6.70 -2.91 7.70
N ASN A 45 5.89 -3.92 8.00
CA ASN A 45 6.40 -5.20 8.51
C ASN A 45 6.86 -6.13 7.38
N LEU A 46 6.41 -5.86 6.15
CA LEU A 46 6.86 -6.50 4.93
C LEU A 46 7.24 -5.44 3.88
N PRO A 47 8.34 -5.61 3.12
CA PRO A 47 8.84 -4.61 2.17
C PRO A 47 8.11 -4.70 0.82
N ILE A 48 6.77 -4.79 0.83
CA ILE A 48 5.94 -5.04 -0.35
C ILE A 48 4.81 -4.02 -0.44
N ILE A 49 4.69 -3.39 -1.61
CA ILE A 49 3.71 -2.34 -1.90
C ILE A 49 2.91 -2.72 -3.14
N SER A 50 1.58 -2.53 -3.14
CA SER A 50 0.76 -2.70 -4.34
C SER A 50 0.73 -1.41 -5.17
N ALA A 51 0.89 -1.55 -6.49
CA ALA A 51 1.03 -0.41 -7.39
C ALA A 51 -0.26 0.43 -7.53
N ALA A 52 -0.10 1.74 -7.73
CA ALA A 52 -1.18 2.70 -7.94
C ALA A 52 -1.81 2.60 -9.34
N MET A 53 -2.54 1.52 -9.57
CA MET A 53 -3.17 1.23 -10.86
C MET A 53 -4.63 0.84 -10.68
N ASP A 54 -5.47 1.25 -11.62
CA ASP A 54 -6.92 1.00 -11.62
C ASP A 54 -7.34 -0.46 -11.78
N THR A 55 -6.39 -1.33 -12.07
CA THR A 55 -6.55 -2.79 -12.13
C THR A 55 -5.78 -3.51 -11.02
N VAL A 56 -5.22 -2.78 -10.06
CA VAL A 56 -4.39 -3.35 -8.98
C VAL A 56 -4.88 -2.92 -7.59
N THR A 57 -5.01 -1.61 -7.32
CA THR A 57 -5.20 -1.15 -5.94
C THR A 57 -6.36 -0.18 -5.75
N ASP A 58 -7.43 -0.69 -5.16
CA ASP A 58 -8.48 0.06 -4.47
C ASP A 58 -8.40 -0.17 -2.94
N SER A 59 -9.43 0.20 -2.17
CA SER A 59 -9.47 -0.04 -0.73
C SER A 59 -9.42 -1.51 -0.34
N LYS A 60 -9.96 -2.44 -1.14
CA LYS A 60 -9.92 -3.88 -0.81
C LYS A 60 -8.49 -4.40 -0.84
N MET A 61 -7.78 -4.11 -1.93
CA MET A 61 -6.36 -4.44 -2.03
C MET A 61 -5.55 -3.74 -0.93
N ALA A 62 -5.77 -2.45 -0.70
CA ALA A 62 -5.01 -1.72 0.31
C ALA A 62 -5.22 -2.25 1.74
N ILE A 63 -6.45 -2.64 2.10
CA ILE A 63 -6.75 -3.29 3.39
C ILE A 63 -6.00 -4.62 3.49
N ALA A 64 -6.04 -5.45 2.45
CA ALA A 64 -5.39 -6.76 2.46
C ALA A 64 -3.85 -6.64 2.52
N MET A 65 -3.27 -5.71 1.77
CA MET A 65 -1.84 -5.40 1.82
C MET A 65 -1.41 -4.93 3.21
N ALA A 66 -2.14 -3.97 3.79
CA ALA A 66 -1.83 -3.45 5.12
C ALA A 66 -1.95 -4.53 6.20
N ARG A 67 -2.98 -5.38 6.15
CA ARG A 67 -3.13 -6.54 7.05
C ARG A 67 -1.99 -7.53 6.97
N ALA A 68 -1.48 -7.78 5.77
CA ALA A 68 -0.33 -8.66 5.59
C ALA A 68 0.98 -8.03 6.11
N GLY A 69 1.03 -6.70 6.24
CA GLY A 69 2.20 -5.95 6.71
C GLY A 69 2.87 -5.07 5.66
N GLY A 70 2.30 -4.99 4.45
CA GLY A 70 2.75 -4.12 3.37
C GLY A 70 1.98 -2.80 3.30
N LEU A 71 1.95 -2.19 2.11
CA LEU A 71 1.23 -0.93 1.85
C LEU A 71 0.44 -1.01 0.54
N GLY A 72 -0.78 -0.47 0.53
CA GLY A 72 -1.52 -0.21 -0.69
C GLY A 72 -1.45 1.25 -1.12
N VAL A 73 -1.25 1.51 -2.42
CA VAL A 73 -1.35 2.86 -2.99
C VAL A 73 -2.62 2.99 -3.83
N ILE A 74 -3.61 3.74 -3.36
CA ILE A 74 -4.86 3.99 -4.07
C ILE A 74 -4.58 4.80 -5.35
N HIS A 75 -5.03 4.29 -6.50
CA HIS A 75 -4.83 4.95 -7.79
C HIS A 75 -5.62 6.27 -7.92
N LYS A 76 -5.24 7.11 -8.90
CA LYS A 76 -5.84 8.44 -9.14
C LYS A 76 -6.85 8.51 -10.30
N ASN A 77 -7.08 7.41 -11.04
CA ASN A 77 -8.10 7.31 -12.11
C ASN A 77 -9.55 7.30 -11.55
N MET A 78 -9.88 8.28 -10.72
CA MET A 78 -11.20 8.54 -10.13
C MET A 78 -11.25 10.00 -9.65
N SER A 79 -12.44 10.49 -9.27
CA SER A 79 -12.55 11.84 -8.71
C SER A 79 -11.80 11.97 -7.37
N ILE A 80 -11.51 13.21 -6.96
CA ILE A 80 -10.84 13.50 -5.68
C ILE A 80 -11.67 12.94 -4.52
N ALA A 81 -12.99 13.13 -4.56
CA ALA A 81 -13.91 12.67 -3.51
C ALA A 81 -13.95 11.15 -3.39
N GLU A 82 -13.97 10.43 -4.52
CA GLU A 82 -13.93 8.96 -4.55
C GLU A 82 -12.59 8.42 -4.03
N GLN A 83 -11.47 9.03 -4.43
CA GLN A 83 -10.15 8.59 -3.98
C GLN A 83 -9.98 8.79 -2.46
N ALA A 84 -10.43 9.93 -1.94
CA ALA A 84 -10.47 10.19 -0.50
C ALA A 84 -11.42 9.20 0.23
N ASP A 85 -12.51 8.77 -0.40
CA ASP A 85 -13.40 7.75 0.16
C ASP A 85 -12.76 6.37 0.24
N GLU A 86 -12.02 5.95 -0.79
CA GLU A 86 -11.20 4.73 -0.74
C GLU A 86 -10.18 4.77 0.41
N VAL A 87 -9.50 5.90 0.61
CA VAL A 87 -8.60 6.09 1.77
C VAL A 87 -9.37 5.95 3.10
N ARG A 88 -10.52 6.62 3.24
CA ARG A 88 -11.34 6.51 4.46
C ARG A 88 -11.77 5.08 4.75
N LYS A 89 -12.13 4.30 3.72
CA LYS A 89 -12.47 2.87 3.88
C LYS A 89 -11.31 2.08 4.49
N VAL A 90 -10.08 2.33 4.04
CA VAL A 90 -8.89 1.66 4.59
C VAL A 90 -8.65 2.08 6.05
N LYS A 91 -8.62 3.39 6.32
CA LYS A 91 -8.35 3.92 7.67
C LYS A 91 -9.42 3.50 8.69
N ARG A 92 -10.66 3.24 8.24
CA ARG A 92 -11.77 2.79 9.10
C ARG A 92 -11.91 1.27 9.17
N SER A 93 -11.14 0.51 8.38
CA SER A 93 -11.24 -0.95 8.34
C SER A 93 -10.84 -1.57 9.67
N GLU A 94 -9.85 -1.00 10.34
CA GLU A 94 -9.40 -1.38 11.68
C GLU A 94 -9.05 -0.13 12.45
N ASN A 95 -9.56 -0.02 13.68
CA ASN A 95 -9.13 1.02 14.60
C ASN A 95 -8.75 0.29 15.89
N GLY A 96 -7.49 0.33 16.30
CA GLY A 96 -7.14 -0.15 17.65
C GLY A 96 -7.98 0.58 18.70
N VAL A 97 -8.11 1.90 18.53
CA VAL A 97 -9.04 2.75 19.28
C VAL A 97 -9.79 3.63 18.29
N ILE A 98 -11.13 3.62 18.31
CA ILE A 98 -11.94 4.56 17.53
C ILE A 98 -11.89 5.91 18.24
N ILE A 99 -11.14 6.85 17.67
CA ILE A 99 -11.04 8.24 18.14
C ILE A 99 -12.24 9.02 17.59
N ASP A 100 -12.90 9.80 18.45
CA ASP A 100 -14.14 10.54 18.11
C ASP A 100 -15.24 9.64 17.52
N PRO A 101 -15.71 8.63 18.29
CA PRO A 101 -16.76 7.72 17.81
C PRO A 101 -18.06 8.48 17.53
N PHE A 102 -18.84 8.00 16.56
CA PHE A 102 -20.20 8.49 16.38
C PHE A 102 -21.01 8.29 17.67
N PHE A 103 -21.77 9.30 18.06
CA PHE A 103 -22.64 9.25 19.22
C PHE A 103 -24.01 9.85 18.87
N LEU A 104 -25.02 9.46 19.65
CA LEU A 104 -26.36 10.04 19.61
C LEU A 104 -26.75 10.51 21.02
N THR A 105 -27.90 11.16 21.13
CA THR A 105 -28.48 11.56 22.41
C THR A 105 -29.70 10.70 22.76
N PRO A 106 -30.16 10.68 24.03
CA PRO A 106 -31.29 9.85 24.46
C PRO A 106 -32.62 10.15 23.73
N GLU A 107 -32.75 11.34 23.14
CA GLU A 107 -33.93 11.83 22.41
C GLU A 107 -33.96 11.40 20.94
N HIS A 108 -32.81 11.03 20.36
CA HIS A 108 -32.78 10.47 19.02
C HIS A 108 -33.56 9.16 18.97
N THR A 109 -34.03 8.80 17.80
CA THR A 109 -34.85 7.60 17.58
C THR A 109 -33.98 6.36 17.35
N ILE A 110 -34.55 5.18 17.61
CA ILE A 110 -33.91 3.90 17.30
C ILE A 110 -33.65 3.76 15.80
N ALA A 111 -34.52 4.30 14.94
CA ALA A 111 -34.32 4.36 13.50
C ALA A 111 -33.04 5.12 13.10
N GLU A 112 -32.71 6.21 13.80
CA GLU A 112 -31.47 6.96 13.56
C GLU A 112 -30.23 6.15 13.98
N ALA A 113 -30.31 5.45 15.10
CA ALA A 113 -29.25 4.54 15.54
C ALA A 113 -29.05 3.38 14.54
N GLU A 114 -30.14 2.76 14.07
CA GLU A 114 -30.10 1.69 13.06
C GLU A 114 -29.48 2.19 11.77
N LYS A 115 -29.92 3.35 11.27
CA LYS A 115 -29.37 3.97 10.07
C LYS A 115 -27.86 4.20 10.21
N LEU A 116 -27.41 4.69 11.36
CA LEU A 116 -25.99 4.92 11.63
C LEU A 116 -25.21 3.60 11.67
N MET A 117 -25.73 2.58 12.36
CA MET A 117 -25.15 1.24 12.42
C MET A 117 -25.08 0.58 11.03
N ALA A 118 -26.12 0.69 10.21
CA ALA A 118 -26.16 0.16 8.84
C ALA A 118 -25.19 0.90 7.91
N THR A 119 -25.17 2.24 7.99
CA THR A 119 -24.32 3.10 7.14
C THR A 119 -22.85 2.84 7.40
N TYR A 120 -22.45 2.81 8.67
CA TYR A 120 -21.05 2.68 9.08
C TYR A 120 -20.64 1.23 9.42
N ARG A 121 -21.57 0.28 9.31
CA ARG A 121 -21.37 -1.14 9.66
C ARG A 121 -20.81 -1.37 11.07
N ILE A 122 -21.21 -0.52 12.02
CA ILE A 122 -20.85 -0.64 13.43
C ILE A 122 -21.96 -1.35 14.20
N SER A 123 -21.62 -2.10 15.25
CA SER A 123 -22.59 -2.94 15.99
C SER A 123 -23.15 -2.27 17.26
N GLY A 124 -22.89 -0.98 17.44
CA GLY A 124 -23.41 -0.19 18.56
C GLY A 124 -22.90 1.24 18.57
N VAL A 125 -23.65 2.10 19.26
CA VAL A 125 -23.51 3.55 19.25
C VAL A 125 -23.52 4.06 20.69
N PRO A 126 -22.44 4.69 21.17
CA PRO A 126 -22.43 5.41 22.44
C PRO A 126 -23.49 6.53 22.47
N ILE A 127 -24.12 6.71 23.63
CA ILE A 127 -25.14 7.73 23.86
C ILE A 127 -24.61 8.76 24.85
N VAL A 128 -24.59 10.02 24.44
CA VAL A 128 -24.14 11.15 25.25
C VAL A 128 -25.32 12.03 25.67
N GLU A 129 -25.22 12.66 26.84
CA GLU A 129 -26.27 13.50 27.41
C GLU A 129 -26.69 14.63 26.44
N THR A 130 -25.71 15.35 25.89
CA THR A 130 -25.93 16.35 24.85
C THR A 130 -24.79 16.34 23.84
N LEU A 131 -25.04 16.87 22.64
CA LEU A 131 -24.02 17.01 21.60
C LEU A 131 -22.85 17.92 22.05
N GLU A 132 -23.12 18.86 22.95
CA GLU A 132 -22.17 19.88 23.42
C GLU A 132 -21.28 19.36 24.55
N ASN A 133 -21.87 18.74 25.57
CA ASN A 133 -21.10 18.30 26.74
C ASN A 133 -20.44 16.93 26.56
N ARG A 134 -20.95 16.11 25.62
CA ARG A 134 -20.49 14.75 25.29
C ARG A 134 -20.36 13.80 26.49
N LYS A 135 -21.06 14.06 27.59
CA LYS A 135 -21.01 13.20 28.78
C LYS A 135 -21.67 11.86 28.44
N LEU A 136 -20.94 10.75 28.59
CA LEU A 136 -21.47 9.42 28.26
C LEU A 136 -22.58 9.04 29.25
N VAL A 137 -23.76 8.70 28.75
CA VAL A 137 -24.94 8.29 29.56
C VAL A 137 -25.50 6.93 29.17
N GLY A 138 -25.02 6.34 28.07
CA GLY A 138 -25.47 5.01 27.66
C GLY A 138 -24.73 4.45 26.46
N ILE A 139 -25.15 3.25 26.05
CA ILE A 139 -24.81 2.66 24.77
C ILE A 139 -26.00 1.87 24.24
N ILE A 140 -26.25 1.94 22.93
CA ILE A 140 -27.22 1.08 22.25
C ILE A 140 -26.49 0.16 21.28
N THR A 141 -26.84 -1.13 21.27
CA THR A 141 -26.16 -2.15 20.46
C THR A 141 -27.13 -2.93 19.60
N ASN A 142 -26.60 -3.69 18.62
CA ASN A 142 -27.40 -4.64 17.85
C ASN A 142 -28.17 -5.64 18.72
N ARG A 143 -27.67 -5.96 19.92
CA ARG A 143 -28.38 -6.87 20.83
C ARG A 143 -29.65 -6.24 21.39
N ASP A 144 -29.58 -4.95 21.72
CA ASP A 144 -30.69 -4.19 22.31
C ASP A 144 -31.81 -3.97 21.28
N MET A 145 -31.44 -3.81 20.00
CA MET A 145 -32.41 -3.59 18.91
C MET A 145 -33.14 -4.85 18.41
N ARG A 146 -32.63 -6.06 18.67
CA ARG A 146 -33.13 -7.31 18.06
C ARG A 146 -34.60 -7.62 18.33
N PHE A 147 -35.16 -7.13 19.43
CA PHE A 147 -36.53 -7.40 19.85
C PHE A 147 -37.44 -6.17 19.83
N ILE A 148 -36.95 -5.07 19.27
CA ILE A 148 -37.72 -3.84 19.12
C ILE A 148 -38.58 -3.98 17.86
N SER A 149 -39.87 -3.64 17.95
CA SER A 149 -40.79 -3.64 16.81
C SER A 149 -41.13 -2.22 16.31
N ASP A 150 -40.98 -1.21 17.16
CA ASP A 150 -41.28 0.19 16.87
C ASP A 150 -40.00 1.04 16.96
N TYR A 151 -39.48 1.44 15.80
CA TYR A 151 -38.21 2.16 15.68
C TYR A 151 -38.37 3.68 15.83
N SER A 152 -39.61 4.16 16.00
CA SER A 152 -39.90 5.59 16.22
C SER A 152 -39.64 6.03 17.66
N GLN A 153 -39.44 5.07 18.57
CA GLN A 153 -39.23 5.36 19.99
C GLN A 153 -37.85 6.00 20.24
N PRO A 154 -37.74 6.84 21.28
CA PRO A 154 -36.46 7.41 21.69
C PRO A 154 -35.46 6.33 22.14
N ILE A 155 -34.17 6.53 21.91
CA ILE A 155 -33.11 5.60 22.31
C ILE A 155 -33.11 5.36 23.82
N SER A 156 -33.48 6.38 24.62
CA SER A 156 -33.57 6.29 26.08
C SER A 156 -34.39 5.11 26.61
N THR A 157 -35.35 4.58 25.85
CA THR A 157 -36.20 3.46 26.30
C THR A 157 -35.51 2.10 26.23
N ASN A 158 -34.44 1.98 25.44
CA ASN A 158 -33.81 0.68 25.12
C ASN A 158 -32.28 0.69 25.22
N MET A 159 -31.65 1.82 25.53
CA MET A 159 -30.21 1.87 25.76
C MET A 159 -29.82 1.21 27.09
N THR A 160 -28.59 0.72 27.16
CA THR A 160 -27.98 0.36 28.45
C THR A 160 -27.47 1.65 29.11
N SER A 161 -28.02 2.01 30.26
CA SER A 161 -27.64 3.19 31.05
C SER A 161 -26.99 2.86 32.40
N ASP A 162 -27.31 1.70 32.98
CA ASP A 162 -26.80 1.26 34.27
C ASP A 162 -25.56 0.38 34.10
N GLU A 163 -24.62 0.48 35.05
CA GLU A 163 -23.37 -0.30 35.08
C GLU A 163 -22.53 -0.21 33.78
N LEU A 164 -22.48 0.99 33.18
CA LEU A 164 -21.63 1.27 32.02
C LEU A 164 -20.16 1.01 32.36
N VAL A 165 -19.63 -0.09 31.82
CA VAL A 165 -18.21 -0.39 31.88
C VAL A 165 -17.49 0.53 30.90
N THR A 166 -16.63 1.39 31.42
CA THR A 166 -15.81 2.32 30.65
C THR A 166 -14.34 2.15 31.01
N ALA A 167 -13.46 2.75 30.22
CA ALA A 167 -12.05 2.84 30.53
C ALA A 167 -11.50 4.26 30.28
N PRO A 168 -10.42 4.67 30.94
CA PRO A 168 -9.83 5.99 30.72
C PRO A 168 -9.22 6.11 29.33
N VAL A 169 -9.10 7.35 28.83
CA VAL A 169 -8.31 7.65 27.63
C VAL A 169 -6.87 7.15 27.81
N GLY A 170 -6.32 6.54 26.76
CA GLY A 170 -4.97 5.95 26.80
C GLY A 170 -4.93 4.47 27.23
N THR A 171 -6.08 3.84 27.47
CA THR A 171 -6.16 2.39 27.69
C THR A 171 -5.62 1.63 26.48
N ASP A 172 -4.61 0.80 26.70
CA ASP A 172 -4.04 -0.06 25.65
C ASP A 172 -4.96 -1.25 25.30
N LEU A 173 -4.70 -1.88 24.15
CA LEU A 173 -5.51 -2.98 23.65
C LEU A 173 -5.51 -4.22 24.57
N ALA A 174 -4.39 -4.51 25.25
CA ALA A 174 -4.29 -5.67 26.13
C ALA A 174 -5.12 -5.48 27.42
N THR A 175 -5.11 -4.27 27.96
CA THR A 175 -5.94 -3.87 29.09
C THR A 175 -7.41 -3.85 28.68
N ALA A 176 -7.72 -3.31 27.50
CA ALA A 176 -9.06 -3.32 26.95
C ALA A 176 -9.59 -4.76 26.76
N GLU A 177 -8.75 -5.68 26.24
CA GLU A 177 -9.07 -7.11 26.12
C GLU A 177 -9.45 -7.72 27.47
N ALA A 178 -8.63 -7.47 28.50
CA ALA A 178 -8.90 -7.98 29.85
C ALA A 178 -10.22 -7.44 30.41
N ILE A 179 -10.54 -6.16 30.20
CA ILE A 179 -11.81 -5.55 30.63
C ILE A 179 -12.99 -6.15 29.88
N LEU A 180 -12.93 -6.20 28.55
CA LEU A 180 -13.99 -6.76 27.70
C LEU A 180 -14.28 -8.22 28.08
N HIS A 181 -13.23 -9.03 28.29
CA HIS A 181 -13.35 -10.43 28.69
C HIS A 181 -13.93 -10.57 30.11
N LYS A 182 -13.43 -9.80 31.09
CA LYS A 182 -13.90 -9.83 32.48
C LYS A 182 -15.38 -9.49 32.59
N HIS A 183 -15.82 -8.46 31.88
CA HIS A 183 -17.20 -7.97 31.92
C HIS A 183 -18.11 -8.63 30.88
N ARG A 184 -17.56 -9.50 29.99
CA ARG A 184 -18.27 -10.19 28.91
C ARG A 184 -19.06 -9.25 28.00
N ILE A 185 -18.42 -8.14 27.64
CA ILE A 185 -18.96 -7.09 26.77
C ILE A 185 -18.13 -7.02 25.49
N GLU A 186 -18.73 -6.51 24.41
CA GLU A 186 -18.08 -6.42 23.09
C GLU A 186 -17.53 -5.02 22.79
N LYS A 187 -17.85 -4.03 23.62
CA LYS A 187 -17.58 -2.60 23.39
C LYS A 187 -17.17 -1.94 24.68
N LEU A 188 -16.12 -1.14 24.62
CA LEU A 188 -15.56 -0.43 25.76
C LEU A 188 -15.44 1.06 25.40
N PRO A 189 -16.40 1.89 25.81
CA PRO A 189 -16.29 3.35 25.68
C PRO A 189 -15.11 3.89 26.49
N LEU A 190 -14.34 4.78 25.87
CA LEU A 190 -13.27 5.52 26.54
C LEU A 190 -13.77 6.90 26.94
N VAL A 191 -13.57 7.26 28.20
CA VAL A 191 -14.00 8.55 28.76
C VAL A 191 -12.84 9.35 29.35
N ASP A 192 -12.93 10.67 29.26
CA ASP A 192 -12.01 11.57 29.96
C ASP A 192 -12.31 11.65 31.47
N GLU A 193 -11.52 12.43 32.21
CA GLU A 193 -11.70 12.63 33.66
C GLU A 193 -13.07 13.24 34.04
N ASN A 194 -13.75 13.90 33.10
CA ASN A 194 -15.08 14.49 33.29
C ASN A 194 -16.22 13.56 32.84
N GLY A 195 -15.91 12.32 32.43
CA GLY A 195 -16.88 11.35 31.93
C GLY A 195 -17.34 11.62 30.49
N ARG A 196 -16.60 12.45 29.72
CA ARG A 196 -16.92 12.73 28.32
C ARG A 196 -16.39 11.65 27.41
N LEU A 197 -17.24 11.21 26.48
CA LEU A 197 -16.87 10.23 25.46
C LEU A 197 -15.74 10.77 24.58
N SER A 198 -14.62 10.05 24.60
CA SER A 198 -13.41 10.39 23.87
C SER A 198 -12.98 9.30 22.88
N GLY A 199 -13.44 8.05 23.09
CA GLY A 199 -13.09 6.93 22.22
C GLY A 199 -13.99 5.70 22.38
N LEU A 200 -13.80 4.69 21.55
CA LEU A 200 -14.47 3.39 21.64
C LEU A 200 -13.53 2.27 21.19
N ILE A 201 -13.41 1.20 21.98
CA ILE A 201 -12.71 -0.03 21.60
C ILE A 201 -13.74 -1.15 21.41
N THR A 202 -13.58 -1.99 20.39
CA THR A 202 -14.47 -3.14 20.16
C THR A 202 -13.72 -4.46 20.17
N ILE A 203 -14.40 -5.55 20.53
CA ILE A 203 -13.83 -6.91 20.48
C ILE A 203 -13.35 -7.28 19.08
N LYS A 204 -14.03 -6.80 18.03
CA LYS A 204 -13.63 -7.03 16.64
C LYS A 204 -12.26 -6.42 16.33
N ASP A 205 -11.91 -5.30 16.95
CA ASP A 205 -10.61 -4.66 16.74
C ASP A 205 -9.49 -5.49 17.39
N ILE A 206 -9.77 -6.16 18.52
CA ILE A 206 -8.85 -7.07 19.20
C ILE A 206 -8.69 -8.37 18.41
N GLU A 207 -9.80 -8.98 17.97
CA GLU A 207 -9.78 -10.19 17.14
C GLU A 207 -8.92 -10.01 15.89
N LYS A 208 -9.02 -8.85 15.23
CA LYS A 208 -8.21 -8.55 14.04
C LYS A 208 -6.72 -8.39 14.34
N VAL A 209 -6.35 -7.90 15.53
CA VAL A 209 -4.93 -7.84 15.93
C VAL A 209 -4.35 -9.25 16.09
N ILE A 210 -5.16 -10.19 16.56
CA ILE A 210 -4.79 -11.61 16.66
C ILE A 210 -4.75 -12.27 15.27
N GLU A 211 -5.72 -11.97 14.41
CA GLU A 211 -5.82 -12.51 13.05
C GLU A 211 -4.68 -12.00 12.14
N PHE A 212 -4.31 -10.73 12.27
CA PHE A 212 -3.31 -10.05 11.46
C PHE A 212 -2.18 -9.47 12.32
N PRO A 213 -1.34 -10.32 12.95
CA PRO A 213 -0.29 -9.86 13.87
C PRO A 213 0.80 -9.04 13.18
N ASN A 214 0.97 -9.22 11.86
CA ASN A 214 1.93 -8.49 11.05
C ASN A 214 1.34 -7.23 10.40
N ALA A 215 0.13 -6.81 10.74
CA ALA A 215 -0.51 -5.66 10.10
C ALA A 215 0.33 -4.38 10.23
N ALA A 216 0.48 -3.65 9.13
CA ALA A 216 1.13 -2.36 9.09
C ALA A 216 0.13 -1.28 9.51
N LYS A 217 0.39 -0.66 10.66
CA LYS A 217 -0.52 0.29 11.32
C LYS A 217 0.18 1.61 11.65
N ASP A 218 -0.59 2.68 11.69
CA ASP A 218 -0.14 3.98 12.18
C ASP A 218 -0.11 4.02 13.72
N GLU A 219 0.30 5.17 14.28
CA GLU A 219 0.37 5.40 15.72
C GLU A 219 -0.98 5.26 16.45
N PHE A 220 -2.10 5.33 15.72
CA PHE A 220 -3.46 5.17 16.24
C PHE A 220 -3.99 3.73 16.08
N GLY A 221 -3.17 2.81 15.56
CA GLY A 221 -3.56 1.42 15.32
C GLY A 221 -4.43 1.23 14.09
N ARG A 222 -4.48 2.20 13.18
CA ARG A 222 -5.24 2.11 11.91
C ARG A 222 -4.33 1.62 10.79
N LEU A 223 -4.87 0.88 9.84
CA LEU A 223 -4.11 0.36 8.70
C LEU A 223 -3.43 1.49 7.91
N LEU A 224 -2.19 1.26 7.46
CA LEU A 224 -1.46 2.20 6.61
C LEU A 224 -2.01 2.21 5.18
N VAL A 225 -2.07 3.39 4.57
CA VAL A 225 -2.49 3.57 3.16
C VAL A 225 -1.84 4.81 2.56
N ALA A 226 -1.52 4.76 1.27
CA ALA A 226 -1.10 5.91 0.49
C ALA A 226 -2.05 6.19 -0.68
N GLY A 227 -2.05 7.42 -1.17
CA GLY A 227 -2.81 7.82 -2.37
C GLY A 227 -1.91 8.39 -3.46
N ALA A 228 -2.14 8.00 -4.72
CA ALA A 228 -1.41 8.57 -5.84
C ALA A 228 -1.93 9.96 -6.24
N VAL A 229 -1.03 10.84 -6.66
CA VAL A 229 -1.35 12.17 -7.21
C VAL A 229 -0.58 12.42 -8.50
N GLY A 230 -1.17 13.20 -9.40
CA GLY A 230 -0.53 13.67 -10.62
C GLY A 230 0.22 14.98 -10.46
N VAL A 231 0.81 15.45 -11.56
CA VAL A 231 1.41 16.79 -11.67
C VAL A 231 0.51 17.63 -12.57
N THR A 232 -0.58 18.11 -11.97
CA THR A 232 -1.71 18.77 -12.62
C THR A 232 -2.10 20.02 -11.83
N SER A 233 -3.12 20.74 -12.29
CA SER A 233 -3.63 21.93 -11.58
C SER A 233 -4.38 21.58 -10.28
N ASP A 234 -4.99 20.39 -10.20
CA ASP A 234 -5.76 19.89 -9.05
C ASP A 234 -4.90 19.13 -8.03
N THR A 235 -3.57 19.08 -8.19
CA THR A 235 -2.69 18.29 -7.33
C THR A 235 -2.81 18.66 -5.85
N PHE A 236 -2.96 19.95 -5.52
CA PHE A 236 -3.08 20.41 -4.13
C PHE A 236 -4.41 20.00 -3.50
N GLU A 237 -5.52 20.26 -4.19
CA GLU A 237 -6.86 19.87 -3.73
C GLU A 237 -6.94 18.36 -3.50
N ARG A 238 -6.35 17.57 -4.41
CA ARG A 238 -6.28 16.12 -4.26
C ARG A 238 -5.42 15.69 -3.08
N ALA A 239 -4.23 16.27 -2.93
CA ALA A 239 -3.34 15.95 -1.82
C ALA A 239 -3.96 16.30 -0.46
N GLU A 240 -4.60 17.47 -0.36
CA GLU A 240 -5.31 17.93 0.84
C GLU A 240 -6.42 16.95 1.21
N ALA A 241 -7.32 16.62 0.27
CA ALA A 241 -8.41 15.67 0.51
C ALA A 241 -7.91 14.27 0.92
N LEU A 242 -6.78 13.80 0.40
CA LEU A 242 -6.17 12.53 0.79
C LEU A 242 -5.61 12.58 2.22
N PHE A 243 -4.91 13.65 2.59
CA PHE A 243 -4.39 13.82 3.94
C PHE A 243 -5.49 14.02 4.98
N GLU A 244 -6.56 14.74 4.64
CA GLU A 244 -7.76 14.87 5.47
C GLU A 244 -8.49 13.53 5.64
N ALA A 245 -8.53 12.70 4.59
CA ALA A 245 -9.05 11.33 4.67
C ALA A 245 -8.18 10.40 5.53
N GLY A 246 -6.94 10.82 5.84
CA GLY A 246 -6.02 10.09 6.71
C GLY A 246 -4.96 9.28 5.97
N ALA A 247 -4.65 9.58 4.70
CA ALA A 247 -3.53 8.95 3.99
C ALA A 247 -2.21 9.21 4.72
N ASP A 248 -1.40 8.17 4.87
CA ASP A 248 -0.12 8.20 5.60
C ASP A 248 1.01 8.77 4.73
N ALA A 249 0.86 8.69 3.40
CA ALA A 249 1.73 9.29 2.41
C ALA A 249 0.97 9.58 1.10
N ILE A 250 1.51 10.47 0.27
CA ILE A 250 1.11 10.58 -1.14
C ILE A 250 2.22 10.12 -2.06
N VAL A 251 1.83 9.56 -3.22
CA VAL A 251 2.74 9.14 -4.28
C VAL A 251 2.58 10.05 -5.49
N ILE A 252 3.55 10.95 -5.70
CA ILE A 252 3.62 11.82 -6.87
C ILE A 252 4.11 10.97 -8.05
N ASP A 253 3.16 10.55 -8.88
CA ASP A 253 3.36 9.52 -9.91
C ASP A 253 3.39 10.14 -11.32
N THR A 254 4.60 10.18 -11.88
CA THR A 254 4.89 10.65 -13.25
C THR A 254 5.80 9.66 -13.99
N ALA A 255 5.76 9.64 -15.32
CA ALA A 255 6.70 8.83 -16.11
C ALA A 255 8.15 9.35 -16.02
N HIS A 256 8.35 10.65 -15.77
CA HIS A 256 9.67 11.27 -15.70
C HIS A 256 9.80 12.24 -14.52
N GLY A 257 10.19 11.70 -13.35
CA GLY A 257 10.33 12.44 -12.10
C GLY A 257 11.40 13.52 -12.12
N HIS A 258 12.40 13.41 -13.01
CA HIS A 258 13.49 14.38 -13.15
C HIS A 258 13.14 15.56 -14.07
N SER A 259 11.86 15.73 -14.43
CA SER A 259 11.40 16.90 -15.18
C SER A 259 11.35 18.15 -14.29
N ALA A 260 11.80 19.30 -14.82
CA ALA A 260 11.82 20.56 -14.07
C ALA A 260 10.44 20.99 -13.55
N GLY A 261 9.36 20.69 -14.29
CA GLY A 261 7.99 20.96 -13.85
C GLY A 261 7.57 20.10 -12.66
N VAL A 262 8.01 18.84 -12.64
CA VAL A 262 7.77 17.90 -11.54
C VAL A 262 8.53 18.36 -10.29
N LEU A 263 9.83 18.65 -10.42
CA LEU A 263 10.66 19.13 -9.31
C LEU A 263 10.11 20.43 -8.70
N ARG A 264 9.64 21.36 -9.53
CA ARG A 264 8.99 22.59 -9.04
C ARG A 264 7.73 22.28 -8.26
N LYS A 265 6.85 21.43 -8.82
CA LYS A 265 5.60 21.05 -8.14
C LYS A 265 5.88 20.35 -6.80
N ILE A 266 6.89 19.47 -6.74
CA ILE A 266 7.30 18.81 -5.50
C ILE A 266 7.71 19.83 -4.44
N LYS A 267 8.51 20.84 -4.80
CA LYS A 267 8.91 21.91 -3.88
C LYS A 267 7.69 22.67 -3.34
N GLU A 268 6.77 23.05 -4.23
CA GLU A 268 5.52 23.72 -3.83
C GLU A 268 4.65 22.82 -2.90
N ILE A 269 4.57 21.52 -3.17
CA ILE A 269 3.87 20.54 -2.30
C ILE A 269 4.55 20.44 -0.94
N ARG A 270 5.88 20.36 -0.88
CA ARG A 270 6.63 20.31 0.39
C ARG A 270 6.46 21.60 1.19
N GLU A 271 6.46 22.76 0.54
CA GLU A 271 6.20 24.05 1.21
C GLU A 271 4.80 24.09 1.83
N HIS A 272 3.79 23.56 1.12
CA HIS A 272 2.41 23.53 1.60
C HIS A 272 2.16 22.44 2.66
N PHE A 273 2.86 21.30 2.56
CA PHE A 273 2.74 20.15 3.47
C PHE A 273 4.11 19.78 4.08
N PRO A 274 4.67 20.61 4.98
CA PRO A 274 6.07 20.51 5.41
C PRO A 274 6.39 19.21 6.15
N THR A 275 5.42 18.64 6.87
CA THR A 275 5.63 17.44 7.71
C THR A 275 5.06 16.16 7.11
N ARG A 276 4.34 16.24 5.98
CA ARG A 276 3.69 15.06 5.38
C ARG A 276 4.68 14.25 4.57
N THR A 277 4.48 12.95 4.53
CA THR A 277 5.37 12.04 3.80
C THR A 277 5.09 12.06 2.31
N LEU A 278 6.13 12.39 1.54
CA LEU A 278 6.09 12.49 0.09
C LEU A 278 6.91 11.37 -0.54
N ILE A 279 6.26 10.56 -1.35
CA ILE A 279 6.89 9.58 -2.23
C ILE A 279 6.83 10.12 -3.65
N ALA A 280 7.93 10.09 -4.41
CA ALA A 280 7.92 10.60 -5.78
C ALA A 280 8.73 9.75 -6.75
N GLY A 281 8.24 9.66 -7.98
CA GLY A 281 8.91 8.97 -9.07
C GLY A 281 8.16 9.09 -10.39
N ASN A 282 8.62 8.45 -11.46
CA ASN A 282 9.74 7.51 -11.47
C ASN A 282 11.03 8.17 -11.95
N ILE A 283 12.14 7.75 -11.36
CA ILE A 283 13.50 8.02 -11.86
C ILE A 283 14.21 6.70 -12.15
N ALA A 284 15.34 6.76 -12.83
CA ALA A 284 16.17 5.58 -13.10
C ALA A 284 17.68 5.89 -13.02
N THR A 285 18.05 7.03 -12.43
CA THR A 285 19.44 7.50 -12.35
C THR A 285 19.72 8.11 -10.97
N ALA A 286 21.01 8.12 -10.59
CA ALA A 286 21.50 8.75 -9.39
C ALA A 286 21.14 10.25 -9.32
N GLU A 287 21.32 10.99 -10.42
CA GLU A 287 21.01 12.42 -10.49
C GLU A 287 19.51 12.68 -10.31
N GLY A 288 18.66 11.83 -10.89
CA GLY A 288 17.21 11.92 -10.68
C GLY A 288 16.82 11.70 -9.24
N ALA A 289 17.44 10.71 -8.57
CA ALA A 289 17.23 10.49 -7.13
C ALA A 289 17.68 11.71 -6.30
N ARG A 290 18.88 12.25 -6.59
CA ARG A 290 19.43 13.43 -5.90
C ARG A 290 18.49 14.63 -6.01
N SER A 291 18.04 14.94 -7.23
CA SER A 291 17.15 16.07 -7.47
C SER A 291 15.79 15.91 -6.79
N LEU A 292 15.25 14.69 -6.70
CA LEU A 292 14.02 14.45 -5.94
C LEU A 292 14.22 14.68 -4.44
N TYR A 293 15.31 14.17 -3.84
CA TYR A 293 15.58 14.40 -2.43
C TYR A 293 15.83 15.88 -2.11
N GLU A 294 16.56 16.60 -2.96
CA GLU A 294 16.77 18.05 -2.85
C GLU A 294 15.47 18.86 -3.02
N ALA A 295 14.50 18.34 -3.77
CA ALA A 295 13.18 18.95 -3.89
C ALA A 295 12.30 18.71 -2.64
N GLY A 296 12.72 17.85 -1.71
CA GLY A 296 12.00 17.59 -0.46
C GLY A 296 11.22 16.27 -0.41
N VAL A 297 11.52 15.32 -1.31
CA VAL A 297 10.91 13.96 -1.29
C VAL A 297 11.50 13.14 -0.15
N ASP A 298 10.70 12.33 0.52
CA ASP A 298 11.15 11.44 1.62
C ASP A 298 11.57 10.07 1.07
N VAL A 299 10.81 9.55 0.10
CA VAL A 299 11.04 8.24 -0.51
C VAL A 299 11.02 8.35 -2.04
N VAL A 300 12.05 7.85 -2.70
CA VAL A 300 12.14 7.89 -4.17
C VAL A 300 11.65 6.58 -4.79
N LYS A 301 10.77 6.66 -5.78
CA LYS A 301 10.27 5.51 -6.56
C LYS A 301 11.09 5.34 -7.85
N VAL A 302 11.66 4.15 -8.04
CA VAL A 302 12.69 3.85 -9.03
C VAL A 302 12.19 2.85 -10.06
N GLY A 303 12.26 3.22 -11.34
CA GLY A 303 12.04 2.31 -12.46
C GLY A 303 11.41 3.00 -13.67
N ILE A 304 12.09 3.02 -14.81
CA ILE A 304 11.56 3.55 -16.08
C ILE A 304 11.50 2.42 -17.11
N GLY A 305 10.28 2.06 -17.49
CA GLY A 305 9.96 1.00 -18.44
C GLY A 305 10.18 -0.47 -18.05
N PRO A 306 10.46 -0.89 -16.78
CA PRO A 306 10.65 -2.31 -16.47
C PRO A 306 9.32 -3.08 -16.34
N GLY A 307 8.18 -2.39 -16.21
CA GLY A 307 6.89 -3.03 -15.97
C GLY A 307 6.45 -3.93 -17.13
N SER A 308 5.83 -5.07 -16.82
CA SER A 308 5.46 -6.13 -17.78
C SER A 308 4.50 -5.70 -18.89
N ILE A 309 3.89 -4.53 -18.74
CA ILE A 309 2.87 -3.95 -19.64
C ILE A 309 3.25 -2.53 -20.11
N CYS A 310 4.46 -2.08 -19.78
CA CYS A 310 4.97 -0.77 -20.16
C CYS A 310 5.77 -0.90 -21.46
N THR A 311 5.52 -0.01 -22.41
CA THR A 311 6.20 0.02 -23.70
C THR A 311 7.11 1.24 -23.87
N THR A 312 7.34 2.04 -22.82
CA THR A 312 8.22 3.24 -22.84
C THR A 312 9.59 2.95 -23.46
N ARG A 313 10.24 1.83 -23.12
CA ARG A 313 11.55 1.46 -23.68
C ARG A 313 11.49 1.19 -25.19
N VAL A 314 10.37 0.66 -25.66
CA VAL A 314 10.17 0.29 -27.07
C VAL A 314 9.76 1.51 -27.89
N ILE A 315 8.80 2.29 -27.39
CA ILE A 315 8.19 3.41 -28.13
C ILE A 315 9.06 4.68 -28.03
N ALA A 316 9.54 5.02 -26.84
CA ALA A 316 10.35 6.23 -26.63
C ALA A 316 11.86 5.95 -26.69
N GLY A 317 12.29 4.69 -26.60
CA GLY A 317 13.71 4.35 -26.57
C GLY A 317 14.42 4.70 -25.25
N VAL A 318 13.67 4.96 -24.17
CA VAL A 318 14.21 5.45 -22.89
C VAL A 318 14.01 4.43 -21.76
N GLY A 319 15.05 4.20 -20.97
CA GLY A 319 14.99 3.39 -19.75
C GLY A 319 16.38 2.96 -19.28
N VAL A 320 16.44 2.34 -18.10
CA VAL A 320 17.66 1.74 -17.53
C VAL A 320 17.31 0.34 -17.00
N PRO A 321 18.12 -0.70 -17.23
CA PRO A 321 17.93 -2.02 -16.63
C PRO A 321 17.73 -1.93 -15.10
N GLN A 322 16.74 -2.66 -14.59
CA GLN A 322 16.11 -2.32 -13.31
C GLN A 322 17.04 -2.50 -12.10
N VAL A 323 17.88 -3.54 -12.08
CA VAL A 323 18.83 -3.77 -10.98
C VAL A 323 19.85 -2.62 -10.92
N THR A 324 20.38 -2.19 -12.07
CA THR A 324 21.27 -1.03 -12.13
C THR A 324 20.57 0.27 -11.71
N ALA A 325 19.33 0.49 -12.14
CA ALA A 325 18.57 1.68 -11.74
C ALA A 325 18.36 1.76 -10.22
N ILE A 326 18.03 0.61 -9.59
CA ILE A 326 17.90 0.48 -8.14
C ILE A 326 19.23 0.79 -7.46
N TYR A 327 20.31 0.13 -7.88
CA TYR A 327 21.63 0.29 -7.28
C TYR A 327 22.16 1.72 -7.36
N ASP A 328 22.04 2.37 -8.53
CA ASP A 328 22.44 3.76 -8.74
C ASP A 328 21.65 4.73 -7.84
N ALA A 329 20.34 4.54 -7.71
CA ALA A 329 19.49 5.36 -6.86
C ALA A 329 19.75 5.10 -5.36
N ALA A 330 19.99 3.84 -4.98
CA ALA A 330 20.28 3.43 -3.62
C ALA A 330 21.57 4.07 -3.10
N GLY A 331 22.60 4.17 -3.94
CA GLY A 331 23.84 4.87 -3.60
C GLY A 331 23.59 6.31 -3.14
N VAL A 332 22.74 7.05 -3.85
CA VAL A 332 22.35 8.41 -3.46
C VAL A 332 21.45 8.40 -2.22
N ALA A 333 20.52 7.46 -2.11
CA ALA A 333 19.64 7.35 -0.95
C ALA A 333 20.44 7.20 0.36
N ARG A 334 21.53 6.43 0.33
CA ARG A 334 22.47 6.27 1.45
C ARG A 334 23.14 7.59 1.84
N GLU A 335 23.58 8.40 0.88
CA GLU A 335 24.17 9.73 1.16
C GLU A 335 23.20 10.66 1.89
N TYR A 336 21.90 10.56 1.59
CA TYR A 336 20.86 11.39 2.21
C TYR A 336 20.24 10.76 3.48
N GLY A 337 20.59 9.52 3.83
CA GLY A 337 19.92 8.77 4.89
C GLY A 337 18.43 8.55 4.60
N LYS A 338 18.06 8.36 3.33
CA LYS A 338 16.68 8.18 2.85
C LYS A 338 16.50 6.85 2.13
N THR A 339 15.27 6.54 1.75
CA THR A 339 14.89 5.22 1.24
C THR A 339 14.38 5.27 -0.20
N ILE A 340 14.38 4.10 -0.86
CA ILE A 340 13.87 3.94 -2.23
C ILE A 340 12.90 2.76 -2.36
N ILE A 341 11.99 2.87 -3.31
CA ILE A 341 11.05 1.82 -3.73
C ILE A 341 11.44 1.35 -5.14
N ALA A 342 11.65 0.05 -5.31
CA ALA A 342 11.87 -0.57 -6.62
C ALA A 342 10.52 -0.90 -7.30
N ASP A 343 10.19 -0.21 -8.39
CA ASP A 343 8.89 -0.29 -9.07
C ASP A 343 8.99 -0.97 -10.45
N GLY A 344 8.39 -2.15 -10.56
CA GLY A 344 8.24 -2.90 -11.80
C GLY A 344 9.39 -3.86 -12.17
N GLY A 345 9.10 -4.77 -13.10
CA GLY A 345 10.04 -5.77 -13.64
C GLY A 345 10.16 -7.07 -12.85
N ILE A 346 9.53 -7.17 -11.69
CA ILE A 346 9.54 -8.34 -10.80
C ILE A 346 8.54 -9.38 -11.32
N LYS A 347 9.02 -10.59 -11.59
CA LYS A 347 8.22 -11.73 -12.07
C LYS A 347 8.09 -12.81 -10.99
N TYR A 348 9.17 -13.04 -10.25
CA TYR A 348 9.27 -14.10 -9.25
C TYR A 348 9.70 -13.53 -7.89
N SER A 349 9.49 -14.31 -6.82
CA SER A 349 9.95 -13.92 -5.47
C SER A 349 11.47 -13.72 -5.39
N GLY A 350 12.25 -14.44 -6.19
CA GLY A 350 13.70 -14.22 -6.33
C GLY A 350 14.05 -12.80 -6.79
N ASP A 351 13.24 -12.20 -7.67
CA ASP A 351 13.46 -10.83 -8.14
C ASP A 351 13.21 -9.81 -7.03
N ILE A 352 12.31 -10.11 -6.09
CA ILE A 352 12.11 -9.30 -4.87
C ILE A 352 13.40 -9.31 -4.05
N VAL A 353 14.01 -10.47 -3.83
CA VAL A 353 15.28 -10.58 -3.08
C VAL A 353 16.38 -9.79 -3.76
N LYS A 354 16.52 -9.93 -5.08
CA LYS A 354 17.52 -9.19 -5.87
C LYS A 354 17.27 -7.68 -5.83
N ALA A 355 16.02 -7.23 -5.93
CA ALA A 355 15.68 -5.82 -5.85
C ALA A 355 16.02 -5.21 -4.49
N LEU A 356 15.72 -5.94 -3.41
CA LEU A 356 16.04 -5.50 -2.05
C LEU A 356 17.56 -5.53 -1.83
N ALA A 357 18.27 -6.61 -2.18
CA ALA A 357 19.72 -6.70 -2.09
C ALA A 357 20.47 -5.65 -2.92
N ALA A 358 19.89 -5.17 -4.03
CA ALA A 358 20.44 -4.04 -4.79
C ALA A 358 20.26 -2.67 -4.11
N GLY A 359 19.63 -2.60 -2.93
CA GLY A 359 19.41 -1.38 -2.14
C GLY A 359 17.96 -0.88 -2.09
N GLY A 360 17.01 -1.64 -2.66
CA GLY A 360 15.59 -1.39 -2.49
C GLY A 360 15.15 -1.53 -1.04
N HIS A 361 14.42 -0.56 -0.48
CA HIS A 361 13.85 -0.68 0.87
C HIS A 361 12.47 -1.33 0.87
N ALA A 362 11.77 -1.21 -0.26
CA ALA A 362 10.55 -1.94 -0.57
C ALA A 362 10.43 -2.16 -2.08
N VAL A 363 9.60 -3.11 -2.48
CA VAL A 363 9.24 -3.35 -3.88
C VAL A 363 7.78 -2.95 -4.14
N MET A 364 7.50 -2.34 -5.29
CA MET A 364 6.15 -2.05 -5.75
C MET A 364 5.78 -3.02 -6.89
N LEU A 365 4.69 -3.76 -6.68
CA LEU A 365 4.24 -4.84 -7.56
C LEU A 365 2.89 -4.52 -8.21
N GLY A 366 2.79 -4.74 -9.52
CA GLY A 366 1.57 -4.59 -10.30
C GLY A 366 1.00 -5.93 -10.75
N SER A 367 1.60 -6.51 -11.79
CA SER A 367 1.13 -7.75 -12.44
C SER A 367 1.06 -8.96 -11.51
N MET A 368 1.87 -8.99 -10.46
CA MET A 368 1.80 -10.04 -9.46
C MET A 368 0.45 -10.03 -8.75
N PHE A 369 -0.10 -8.86 -8.43
CA PHE A 369 -1.35 -8.71 -7.68
C PHE A 369 -2.60 -8.53 -8.55
N ALA A 370 -2.48 -8.10 -9.81
CA ALA A 370 -3.63 -7.83 -10.68
C ALA A 370 -4.59 -9.03 -10.89
N GLY A 371 -4.12 -10.26 -10.64
CA GLY A 371 -4.90 -11.49 -10.78
C GLY A 371 -5.61 -11.95 -9.51
N THR A 372 -5.49 -11.23 -8.38
CA THR A 372 -6.05 -11.68 -7.10
C THR A 372 -7.51 -11.26 -6.91
N ASP A 373 -8.17 -11.85 -5.93
CA ASP A 373 -9.57 -11.54 -5.58
C ASP A 373 -9.78 -10.05 -5.27
N GLU A 374 -8.85 -9.44 -4.57
CA GLU A 374 -8.92 -8.06 -4.07
C GLU A 374 -8.59 -7.02 -5.14
N ALA A 375 -7.95 -7.41 -6.24
CA ALA A 375 -7.66 -6.48 -7.33
C ALA A 375 -8.97 -6.02 -8.02
N PRO A 376 -9.11 -4.72 -8.35
CA PRO A 376 -10.33 -4.17 -8.94
C PRO A 376 -10.60 -4.60 -10.39
N GLY A 377 -9.64 -5.27 -11.04
CA GLY A 377 -9.83 -5.80 -12.40
C GLY A 377 -11.03 -6.75 -12.50
N GLU A 378 -11.68 -6.75 -13.66
CA GLU A 378 -12.83 -7.62 -13.95
C GLU A 378 -12.39 -9.07 -14.16
N THR A 379 -13.20 -10.03 -13.71
CA THR A 379 -12.92 -11.46 -13.91
C THR A 379 -13.54 -11.94 -15.21
N GLU A 380 -12.72 -12.57 -16.05
CA GLU A 380 -13.14 -13.11 -17.35
C GLU A 380 -12.83 -14.60 -17.45
N ILE A 381 -13.66 -15.37 -18.16
CA ILE A 381 -13.37 -16.76 -18.51
C ILE A 381 -12.85 -16.81 -19.93
N PHE A 382 -11.65 -17.36 -20.11
CA PHE A 382 -11.04 -17.57 -21.42
C PHE A 382 -10.51 -19.00 -21.51
N GLN A 383 -10.95 -19.75 -22.52
CA GLN A 383 -10.59 -21.16 -22.73
C GLN A 383 -10.79 -22.03 -21.47
N GLY A 384 -11.87 -21.78 -20.73
CA GLY A 384 -12.22 -22.54 -19.51
C GLY A 384 -11.38 -22.19 -18.27
N ARG A 385 -10.46 -21.22 -18.35
CA ARG A 385 -9.69 -20.72 -17.21
C ARG A 385 -10.12 -19.30 -16.84
N LYS A 386 -10.02 -18.96 -15.55
CA LYS A 386 -10.30 -17.61 -15.04
C LYS A 386 -9.07 -16.71 -15.23
N PHE A 387 -9.33 -15.50 -15.70
CA PHE A 387 -8.37 -14.41 -15.86
C PHE A 387 -8.93 -13.13 -15.23
N LYS A 388 -8.07 -12.16 -14.95
CA LYS A 388 -8.48 -10.78 -14.64
C LYS A 388 -7.90 -9.79 -15.65
N THR A 389 -8.63 -8.72 -15.92
CA THR A 389 -8.16 -7.63 -16.79
C THR A 389 -7.01 -6.88 -16.11
N TYR A 390 -5.96 -6.59 -16.87
CA TYR A 390 -4.79 -5.86 -16.39
C TYR A 390 -4.29 -4.90 -17.46
N ARG A 391 -4.11 -3.63 -17.10
CA ARG A 391 -3.72 -2.59 -18.07
C ARG A 391 -2.72 -1.60 -17.51
N GLY A 392 -1.93 -1.03 -18.41
CA GLY A 392 -0.89 -0.07 -18.05
C GLY A 392 -1.45 1.31 -17.95
N MET A 393 -0.93 2.14 -17.04
CA MET A 393 -1.33 3.54 -16.97
C MET A 393 -1.05 4.27 -18.29
N GLY A 394 -0.12 3.78 -19.12
CA GLY A 394 0.17 4.30 -20.45
C GLY A 394 -0.71 3.72 -21.56
N SER A 395 -1.66 2.83 -21.25
CA SER A 395 -2.59 2.29 -22.24
C SER A 395 -3.67 3.30 -22.60
N ILE A 396 -4.27 3.16 -23.79
CA ILE A 396 -5.33 4.06 -24.24
C ILE A 396 -6.52 4.05 -23.28
N ALA A 397 -6.95 2.88 -22.78
CA ALA A 397 -8.09 2.84 -21.84
C ALA A 397 -7.78 3.51 -20.50
N ALA A 398 -6.57 3.31 -19.93
CA ALA A 398 -6.19 3.96 -18.68
C ALA A 398 -6.02 5.47 -18.87
N MET A 399 -5.44 5.91 -19.98
CA MET A 399 -5.29 7.34 -20.30
C MET A 399 -6.65 8.02 -20.45
N LYS A 400 -7.62 7.37 -21.11
CA LYS A 400 -9.00 7.87 -21.20
C LYS A 400 -9.65 8.09 -19.83
N GLN A 401 -9.23 7.35 -18.80
CA GLN A 401 -9.79 7.42 -17.44
C GLN A 401 -8.99 8.29 -16.47
N GLY A 402 -7.97 9.03 -16.92
CA GLY A 402 -7.34 10.07 -16.10
C GLY A 402 -5.82 10.01 -15.97
N SER A 403 -5.14 9.11 -16.67
CA SER A 403 -3.67 8.97 -16.56
C SER A 403 -2.86 9.67 -17.67
N LYS A 404 -3.51 10.48 -18.51
CA LYS A 404 -2.82 11.25 -19.58
C LYS A 404 -1.70 12.15 -19.07
N ASP A 405 -1.90 12.77 -17.90
CA ASP A 405 -0.94 13.71 -17.30
C ASP A 405 0.39 13.02 -16.98
N ARG A 406 0.34 11.75 -16.55
CA ARG A 406 1.53 10.94 -16.23
C ARG A 406 2.49 10.83 -17.42
N TYR A 407 1.97 10.87 -18.64
CA TYR A 407 2.70 10.75 -19.91
C TYR A 407 2.75 12.06 -20.70
N PHE A 408 2.55 13.21 -20.04
CA PHE A 408 2.63 14.55 -20.65
C PHE A 408 1.66 14.77 -21.82
N GLN A 409 0.54 14.03 -21.85
CA GLN A 409 -0.47 14.08 -22.90
C GLN A 409 -1.81 14.66 -22.42
N ALA A 410 -1.80 15.43 -21.32
CA ALA A 410 -3.00 16.03 -20.74
C ALA A 410 -3.75 16.95 -21.72
N SER A 411 -3.05 17.60 -22.65
CA SER A 411 -3.64 18.47 -23.68
C SER A 411 -4.21 17.72 -24.90
N VAL A 412 -4.03 16.39 -24.98
CA VAL A 412 -4.50 15.58 -26.12
C VAL A 412 -5.93 15.10 -25.86
N ASN A 413 -6.89 15.71 -26.56
CA ASN A 413 -8.32 15.42 -26.39
C ASN A 413 -8.80 14.23 -27.22
N GLU A 414 -8.26 14.04 -28.43
CA GLU A 414 -8.67 12.96 -29.32
C GLU A 414 -7.92 11.65 -29.00
N ALA A 415 -8.68 10.59 -28.69
CA ALA A 415 -8.09 9.31 -28.27
C ALA A 415 -7.23 8.63 -29.34
N ASN A 416 -7.53 8.83 -30.62
CA ASN A 416 -6.74 8.31 -31.75
C ASN A 416 -5.42 9.07 -31.98
N LYS A 417 -5.22 10.21 -31.31
CA LYS A 417 -3.96 10.98 -31.33
C LYS A 417 -3.08 10.73 -30.11
N LEU A 418 -3.53 9.91 -29.16
CA LEU A 418 -2.71 9.51 -28.02
C LEU A 418 -1.58 8.58 -28.49
N VAL A 419 -0.40 8.77 -27.92
CA VAL A 419 0.78 7.92 -28.12
C VAL A 419 0.93 7.05 -26.87
N PRO A 420 0.40 5.83 -26.84
CA PRO A 420 0.39 5.00 -25.64
C PRO A 420 1.78 4.44 -25.33
N GLU A 421 2.16 4.49 -24.06
CA GLU A 421 3.38 3.88 -23.50
C GLU A 421 3.06 2.65 -22.62
N GLY A 422 1.89 2.05 -22.85
CA GLY A 422 1.47 0.80 -22.23
C GLY A 422 0.42 0.06 -23.04
N ILE A 423 0.19 -1.20 -22.65
CA ILE A 423 -0.78 -2.09 -23.29
C ILE A 423 -1.88 -2.53 -22.32
N GLU A 424 -2.89 -3.20 -22.86
CA GLU A 424 -3.93 -3.91 -22.12
C GLU A 424 -3.72 -5.41 -22.32
N GLY A 425 -3.94 -6.18 -21.26
CA GLY A 425 -3.79 -7.62 -21.27
C GLY A 425 -4.68 -8.28 -20.24
N ARG A 426 -4.47 -9.58 -20.07
CA ARG A 426 -5.14 -10.40 -19.05
C ARG A 426 -4.07 -11.15 -18.27
N VAL A 427 -4.29 -11.31 -16.98
CA VAL A 427 -3.44 -12.13 -16.10
C VAL A 427 -4.25 -13.30 -15.58
N ALA A 428 -3.60 -14.45 -15.40
CA ALA A 428 -4.27 -15.61 -14.81
C ALA A 428 -4.82 -15.24 -13.42
N TYR A 429 -5.98 -15.79 -13.06
CA TYR A 429 -6.52 -15.66 -11.71
C TYR A 429 -5.62 -16.38 -10.70
N LYS A 430 -5.35 -15.74 -9.55
CA LYS A 430 -4.35 -16.20 -8.57
C LYS A 430 -4.88 -16.47 -7.16
N GLY A 431 -6.19 -16.38 -6.95
CA GLY A 431 -6.79 -16.50 -5.60
C GLY A 431 -6.58 -15.25 -4.75
N SER A 432 -6.42 -15.43 -3.44
CA SER A 432 -6.28 -14.31 -2.51
C SER A 432 -4.89 -13.67 -2.59
N VAL A 433 -4.80 -12.36 -2.35
CA VAL A 433 -3.50 -11.68 -2.26
C VAL A 433 -2.70 -12.17 -1.04
N ALA A 434 -3.38 -12.60 0.03
CA ALA A 434 -2.73 -13.13 1.23
C ALA A 434 -1.88 -14.37 0.92
N ASP A 435 -2.42 -15.32 0.15
CA ASP A 435 -1.70 -16.53 -0.27
C ASP A 435 -0.48 -16.17 -1.14
N MET A 436 -0.64 -15.19 -2.04
CA MET A 436 0.47 -14.70 -2.86
C MET A 436 1.58 -14.07 -2.03
N ILE A 437 1.22 -13.20 -1.07
CA ILE A 437 2.19 -12.56 -0.16
C ILE A 437 2.91 -13.63 0.66
N PHE A 438 2.20 -14.65 1.17
CA PHE A 438 2.81 -15.75 1.90
C PHE A 438 3.91 -16.43 1.09
N GLN A 439 3.66 -16.73 -0.19
CA GLN A 439 4.67 -17.32 -1.08
C GLN A 439 5.84 -16.37 -1.38
N MET A 440 5.56 -15.08 -1.60
CA MET A 440 6.60 -14.06 -1.81
C MET A 440 7.52 -13.92 -0.61
N VAL A 441 6.93 -13.85 0.60
CA VAL A 441 7.65 -13.75 1.87
C VAL A 441 8.46 -15.00 2.14
N GLY A 442 7.93 -16.19 1.85
CA GLY A 442 8.68 -17.44 1.95
C GLY A 442 9.91 -17.44 1.04
N GLY A 443 9.77 -16.98 -0.21
CA GLY A 443 10.89 -16.82 -1.15
C GLY A 443 11.91 -15.79 -0.67
N LEU A 444 11.46 -14.66 -0.11
CA LEU A 444 12.32 -13.63 0.44
C LEU A 444 13.15 -14.12 1.63
N ARG A 445 12.49 -14.75 2.62
CA ARG A 445 13.16 -15.35 3.78
C ARG A 445 14.16 -16.43 3.38
N SER A 446 13.81 -17.26 2.41
CA SER A 446 14.72 -18.28 1.87
C SER A 446 15.96 -17.63 1.24
N GLY A 447 15.77 -16.65 0.36
CA GLY A 447 16.87 -15.93 -0.29
C GLY A 447 17.79 -15.21 0.70
N MET A 448 17.21 -14.54 1.71
CA MET A 448 17.96 -13.89 2.78
C MET A 448 18.74 -14.91 3.65
N GLY A 449 18.14 -16.07 3.94
CA GLY A 449 18.82 -17.16 4.64
C GLY A 449 20.03 -17.70 3.89
N TYR A 450 19.95 -17.84 2.55
CA TYR A 450 21.08 -18.27 1.71
C TYR A 450 22.25 -17.29 1.68
N VAL A 451 21.99 -15.99 1.83
CA VAL A 451 23.02 -14.95 1.85
C VAL A 451 23.41 -14.50 3.26
N GLY A 452 22.92 -15.20 4.29
CA GLY A 452 23.28 -14.93 5.69
C GLY A 452 22.75 -13.61 6.24
N ALA A 453 21.67 -13.05 5.69
CA ALA A 453 21.11 -11.77 6.13
C ALA A 453 19.92 -11.98 7.07
N GLY A 454 20.06 -11.55 8.34
CA GLY A 454 19.01 -11.61 9.34
C GLY A 454 17.97 -10.49 9.24
N ASN A 455 18.29 -9.41 8.52
CA ASN A 455 17.42 -8.26 8.28
C ASN A 455 17.78 -7.57 6.96
N LEU A 456 16.96 -6.60 6.54
CA LEU A 456 17.16 -5.89 5.27
C LEU A 456 18.44 -5.03 5.24
N THR A 457 18.89 -4.49 6.37
CA THR A 457 20.15 -3.74 6.45
C THR A 457 21.34 -4.66 6.15
N GLU A 458 21.39 -5.83 6.77
CA GLU A 458 22.43 -6.83 6.48
C GLU A 458 22.38 -7.30 5.02
N LEU A 459 21.16 -7.44 4.46
CA LEU A 459 20.99 -7.79 3.04
C LEU A 459 21.60 -6.71 2.13
N HIS A 460 21.38 -5.43 2.42
CA HIS A 460 21.91 -4.30 1.64
C HIS A 460 23.43 -4.17 1.71
N GLU A 461 24.00 -4.38 2.90
CA GLU A 461 25.43 -4.14 3.12
C GLU A 461 26.31 -5.32 2.70
N ASN A 462 25.79 -6.55 2.76
CA ASN A 462 26.62 -7.75 2.63
C ASN A 462 26.37 -8.57 1.36
N ALA A 463 25.14 -8.59 0.84
CA ALA A 463 24.80 -9.48 -0.27
C ALA A 463 25.59 -9.16 -1.54
N GLN A 464 26.11 -10.21 -2.19
CA GLN A 464 26.90 -10.08 -3.41
C GLN A 464 26.17 -10.71 -4.60
N PHE A 465 26.41 -10.16 -5.79
CA PHE A 465 25.85 -10.65 -7.04
C PHE A 465 26.93 -11.24 -7.94
N ILE A 466 26.53 -12.18 -8.79
CA ILE A 466 27.32 -12.67 -9.91
C ILE A 466 26.54 -12.45 -11.22
N GLU A 467 27.23 -11.93 -12.25
CA GLU A 467 26.69 -11.82 -13.60
C GLU A 467 26.62 -13.20 -14.26
N MET A 468 25.53 -13.49 -14.95
CA MET A 468 25.36 -14.70 -15.74
C MET A 468 24.99 -14.40 -17.19
N SER A 469 25.27 -15.37 -18.07
CA SER A 469 24.83 -15.32 -19.47
C SER A 469 23.40 -15.84 -19.62
N GLY A 470 22.80 -15.70 -20.81
CA GLY A 470 21.51 -16.32 -21.11
C GLY A 470 21.49 -17.85 -20.97
N ALA A 471 22.64 -18.52 -21.10
CA ALA A 471 22.73 -19.95 -20.80
C ALA A 471 22.60 -20.22 -19.30
N GLY A 472 23.17 -19.35 -18.46
CA GLY A 472 23.00 -19.41 -16.99
C GLY A 472 21.56 -19.13 -16.57
N LEU A 473 20.85 -18.24 -17.28
CA LEU A 473 19.41 -18.05 -17.06
C LEU A 473 18.63 -19.34 -17.38
N LYS A 474 18.92 -19.98 -18.53
CA LYS A 474 18.27 -21.24 -18.89
C LYS A 474 18.55 -22.35 -17.87
N GLU A 475 19.78 -22.41 -17.35
CA GLU A 475 20.17 -23.33 -16.27
C GLU A 475 19.42 -23.04 -14.96
N SER A 476 19.20 -21.76 -14.64
CA SER A 476 18.53 -21.33 -13.40
C SER A 476 17.05 -21.74 -13.34
N HIS A 477 16.38 -21.82 -14.50
CA HIS A 477 15.00 -22.31 -14.60
C HIS A 477 14.98 -23.85 -14.70
N PRO A 478 13.90 -24.54 -14.26
CA PRO A 478 13.68 -25.94 -14.59
C PRO A 478 13.83 -26.18 -16.11
N HIS A 479 14.72 -27.08 -16.48
CA HIS A 479 15.05 -27.40 -17.86
C HIS A 479 15.09 -28.92 -18.07
N ASP A 480 14.94 -29.35 -19.32
CA ASP A 480 15.02 -30.74 -19.77
C ASP A 480 14.02 -31.71 -19.10
N VAL A 481 12.88 -31.18 -18.64
CA VAL A 481 11.75 -31.93 -18.08
C VAL A 481 10.40 -31.38 -18.55
N GLN A 482 9.35 -32.22 -18.53
CA GLN A 482 7.97 -31.78 -18.71
C GLN A 482 7.34 -31.51 -17.34
N ILE A 483 6.92 -30.27 -17.10
CA ILE A 483 6.23 -29.89 -15.86
C ILE A 483 4.85 -30.53 -15.84
N THR A 484 4.58 -31.37 -14.84
CA THR A 484 3.28 -32.04 -14.65
C THR A 484 2.34 -31.21 -13.79
N ASN A 485 2.86 -30.51 -12.78
CA ASN A 485 2.13 -29.61 -11.90
C ASN A 485 2.98 -28.37 -11.60
N GLU A 486 2.41 -27.18 -11.76
CA GLU A 486 3.07 -25.93 -11.40
C GLU A 486 2.95 -25.65 -9.90
N ALA A 487 3.97 -25.00 -9.35
CA ALA A 487 3.96 -24.55 -7.96
C ALA A 487 3.39 -23.11 -7.88
N PRO A 488 2.75 -22.72 -6.76
CA PRO A 488 2.17 -21.38 -6.62
C PRO A 488 3.18 -20.22 -6.80
N ASN A 489 4.46 -20.50 -6.55
CA ASN A 489 5.57 -19.56 -6.64
C ASN A 489 6.35 -19.63 -7.97
N TYR A 490 5.99 -20.54 -8.88
CA TYR A 490 6.70 -20.70 -10.15
C TYR A 490 5.78 -21.19 -11.29
N SER A 491 5.72 -20.42 -12.37
CA SER A 491 5.14 -20.80 -13.65
C SER A 491 6.06 -20.33 -14.78
N VAL A 492 6.12 -21.11 -15.86
CA VAL A 492 6.89 -20.77 -17.06
C VAL A 492 6.09 -19.71 -17.83
N GLN A 493 6.68 -18.53 -17.99
CA GLN A 493 6.07 -17.46 -18.80
C GLN A 493 6.42 -17.61 -20.29
#